data_AF-A0A1J1GTV6-F1
#
_entry.id   AF-A0A1J1GTV6-F1
#
_cell.length_a   1.000
_cell.length_b   1.000
_cell.length_c   1.000
_cell.angle_alpha   90.00
_cell.angle_beta   90.00
_cell.angle_gamma   90.00
#
_symmetry.space_group_name_H-M   'P 1'
#
loop_
_entity.id
_entity.type
_entity.pdbx_description
1 polymer ?
#
loop_
_entity_poly.entity_id
_entity_poly.type
_entity_poly.pdbx_seq_one_letter_code
_entity_poly.pdbx_strand_id
1 'polypeptide(L)'
;MKIHLFLLYHFYFLIIIVVYIYFCCIDPYYNTKKYKLKFIRHIEIQLTRNLAELYDIKDEDIINSSGLSMKDIQLLYNTKEAKHENTLDEGYFGDSRNLFVKLIDTLFIKNYYKYLEKDKNLIRSIYNTLEATSCEVLNILESSLDDAEDHINIIFQGLNSSDKSELLRFSDVEITLSHNGDDMDLLINEQDAHEYLEQIKFSGEIPLRLENSFDYFSKLNEKNDIFFSKLSNGIFSYTIYTFHYIKLRKNKFPLNYIYEDKSDIIDYYRYEMENIFNEFTNSIFLFNYKRYTTIISTKEYVNEFNNLINNKIRELDRTIEEKTHKLFMVLNKILYGDIKCIISFIAYIFEINLSKNKFKLDKIKEKYNKKLFQHKILNEIYYLFLQEKEEIKESLIEFKIYINDIFGFDVNSTGIRSLVSKLYGSIDVKRTLEIFEVIVFSLLCKKQINEYADFIQLLKNESKNGRLDKKKFIGTQRRISEKVLFIPKNKSENLILKYAEIYERNSFLNNIKRCCSHLSSVLRDLDEGIYKFIIFRFLIYSLNNELNKSKKHYFSSKKKEILNKNVILYFLYDIMNFDSSYEKKYKYILLSDFS
;
A
#
# COMPACT_ATOMS: atom_id res chain seq x y z
N MET A 1 -13.08 52.66 -17.15
CA MET A 1 -11.91 52.73 -16.23
C MET A 1 -12.09 51.86 -14.96
N LYS A 2 -13.17 51.99 -14.19
CA LYS A 2 -13.38 51.21 -12.94
C LYS A 2 -13.48 49.68 -13.14
N ILE A 3 -14.16 49.21 -14.19
CA ILE A 3 -14.29 47.78 -14.50
C ILE A 3 -12.95 47.15 -14.90
N HIS A 4 -12.12 47.88 -15.67
CA HIS A 4 -10.79 47.41 -16.02
C HIS A 4 -9.85 47.38 -14.82
N LEU A 5 -9.93 48.34 -13.89
CA LEU A 5 -9.16 48.28 -12.64
C LEU A 5 -9.60 47.11 -11.76
N PHE A 6 -10.90 46.84 -11.68
CA PHE A 6 -11.45 45.71 -10.93
C PHE A 6 -11.01 44.35 -11.52
N LEU A 7 -11.07 44.21 -12.85
CA LEU A 7 -10.57 43.03 -13.55
C LEU A 7 -9.06 42.87 -13.40
N LEU A 8 -8.28 43.96 -13.51
CA LEU A 8 -6.83 43.92 -13.33
C LEU A 8 -6.48 43.47 -11.90
N TYR A 9 -7.21 43.96 -10.90
CA TYR A 9 -7.04 43.58 -9.50
C TYR A 9 -7.40 42.10 -9.27
N HIS A 10 -8.51 41.62 -9.84
CA HIS A 10 -8.89 40.21 -9.76
C HIS A 10 -7.91 39.29 -10.48
N PHE A 11 -7.41 39.67 -11.65
CA PHE A 11 -6.35 38.94 -12.35
C PHE A 11 -5.06 38.90 -11.52
N TYR A 12 -4.67 40.01 -10.89
CA TYR A 12 -3.51 40.06 -10.01
C TYR A 12 -3.68 39.15 -8.79
N PHE A 13 -4.88 39.13 -8.20
CA PHE A 13 -5.22 38.28 -7.07
C PHE A 13 -5.24 36.79 -7.44
N LEU A 14 -5.77 36.44 -8.61
CA LEU A 14 -5.72 35.09 -9.18
C LEU A 14 -4.27 34.65 -9.45
N ILE A 15 -3.43 35.53 -9.99
CA ILE A 15 -2.01 35.25 -10.20
C ILE A 15 -1.32 35.00 -8.84
N ILE A 16 -1.61 35.79 -7.81
CA ILE A 16 -1.06 35.58 -6.46
C ILE A 16 -1.51 34.23 -5.89
N ILE A 17 -2.79 33.86 -6.03
CA ILE A 17 -3.31 32.55 -5.59
C ILE A 17 -2.64 31.41 -6.34
N VAL A 18 -2.52 31.51 -7.67
CA VAL A 18 -1.86 30.48 -8.49
C VAL A 18 -0.38 30.36 -8.10
N VAL A 19 0.31 31.47 -7.90
CA VAL A 19 1.72 31.48 -7.42
C VAL A 19 1.83 30.89 -6.03
N TYR A 20 0.92 31.21 -5.11
CA TYR A 20 0.88 30.66 -3.75
C TYR A 20 0.62 29.14 -3.75
N ILE A 21 -0.38 28.67 -4.50
CA ILE A 21 -0.67 27.24 -4.69
C ILE A 21 0.54 26.54 -5.30
N TYR A 22 1.20 27.16 -6.29
CA TYR A 22 2.39 26.61 -6.92
C TYR A 22 3.57 26.51 -5.95
N PHE A 23 3.78 27.51 -5.08
CA PHE A 23 4.79 27.46 -4.01
C PHE A 23 4.48 26.45 -2.90
N CYS A 24 3.20 26.27 -2.54
CA CYS A 24 2.78 25.23 -1.59
C CYS A 24 2.90 23.81 -2.18
N CYS A 25 2.89 23.67 -3.52
CA CYS A 25 3.06 22.40 -4.22
C CYS A 25 4.51 22.13 -4.64
N ILE A 26 5.41 23.12 -4.54
CA ILE A 26 6.84 22.92 -4.72
C ILE A 26 7.35 22.13 -3.51
N ASP A 27 7.81 20.91 -3.76
CA ASP A 27 8.61 20.14 -2.80
C ASP A 27 9.69 21.06 -2.22
N PRO A 28 9.86 21.17 -0.88
CA PRO A 28 10.87 22.04 -0.27
C PRO A 28 12.31 21.78 -0.78
N TYR A 29 12.53 20.67 -1.50
CA TYR A 29 13.79 20.29 -2.13
C TYR A 29 13.86 20.53 -3.65
N TYR A 30 12.82 21.06 -4.30
CA TYR A 30 12.89 21.44 -5.71
C TYR A 30 13.70 22.74 -5.87
N ASN A 31 14.69 22.67 -6.76
CA ASN A 31 15.71 23.69 -6.96
C ASN A 31 15.12 24.98 -7.59
N THR A 32 14.61 25.90 -6.77
CA THR A 32 14.03 27.18 -7.23
C THR A 32 15.08 28.17 -7.75
N LYS A 33 16.38 27.84 -7.76
CA LYS A 33 17.43 28.68 -8.37
C LYS A 33 17.21 29.00 -9.85
N LYS A 34 16.32 28.27 -10.56
CA LYS A 34 16.01 28.50 -11.98
C LYS A 34 14.74 29.33 -12.26
N TYR A 35 13.92 29.68 -11.27
CA TYR A 35 12.70 30.46 -11.52
C TYR A 35 12.89 31.94 -11.17
N LYS A 36 13.46 32.71 -12.12
CA LYS A 36 13.18 34.15 -12.17
C LYS A 36 11.82 34.34 -12.82
N LEU A 37 10.77 34.50 -12.02
CA LEU A 37 9.48 34.99 -12.52
C LEU A 37 9.71 36.39 -13.09
N LYS A 38 9.79 36.49 -14.42
CA LYS A 38 10.05 37.75 -15.16
C LYS A 38 8.97 38.84 -14.96
N PHE A 39 7.88 38.55 -14.24
CA PHE A 39 6.66 39.36 -14.27
C PHE A 39 6.30 40.10 -12.98
N ILE A 40 7.10 40.04 -11.91
CA ILE A 40 6.80 40.79 -10.67
C ILE A 40 8.01 41.63 -10.28
N ARG A 41 7.98 42.93 -10.64
CA ARG A 41 9.07 43.89 -10.38
C ARG A 41 9.09 44.44 -8.95
N HIS A 42 8.08 44.18 -8.11
CA HIS A 42 7.88 44.95 -6.87
C HIS A 42 7.42 44.18 -5.63
N ILE A 43 7.72 42.89 -5.51
CA ILE A 43 7.66 42.24 -4.19
C ILE A 43 8.87 41.30 -4.10
N GLU A 44 9.97 41.80 -3.52
CA GLU A 44 10.96 40.93 -2.91
C GLU A 44 10.27 40.26 -1.71
N ILE A 45 9.61 39.14 -1.97
CA ILE A 45 9.22 38.23 -0.92
C ILE A 45 10.53 37.61 -0.42
N GLN A 46 11.15 38.23 0.58
CA GLN A 46 12.13 37.57 1.41
C GLN A 46 11.41 36.40 2.08
N LEU A 47 11.47 35.23 1.44
CA LEU A 47 11.32 33.98 2.16
C LEU A 47 12.39 34.01 3.25
N THR A 48 11.99 34.32 4.49
CA THR A 48 12.74 34.03 5.72
C THR A 48 12.84 32.53 5.85
N ARG A 49 13.68 32.00 4.99
CA ARG A 49 14.32 30.72 5.11
C ARG A 49 15.05 30.79 6.45
N ASN A 50 14.64 29.96 7.41
CA ASN A 50 15.56 29.48 8.44
C ASN A 50 16.63 28.61 7.76
N LEU A 51 17.35 29.20 6.79
CA LEU A 51 18.58 28.66 6.22
C LEU A 51 19.49 28.50 7.41
N ALA A 52 19.94 27.28 7.63
CA ALA A 52 21.17 27.02 8.33
C ALA A 52 22.17 28.11 7.93
N GLU A 53 22.70 28.83 8.92
CA GLU A 53 23.86 29.69 8.73
C GLU A 53 24.84 28.94 7.83
N LEU A 54 25.12 29.52 6.66
CA LEU A 54 26.14 29.02 5.73
C LEU A 54 27.48 29.24 6.42
N TYR A 55 27.79 28.39 7.39
CA TYR A 55 29.11 28.31 7.95
C TYR A 55 29.99 27.70 6.88
N ASP A 56 30.83 28.53 6.26
CA ASP A 56 31.95 28.08 5.44
C ASP A 56 33.03 27.52 6.37
N ILE A 57 32.71 26.39 7.01
CA ILE A 57 33.60 25.67 7.92
C ILE A 57 34.66 25.01 7.04
N LYS A 58 35.92 25.39 7.26
CA LYS A 58 37.04 24.73 6.59
C LYS A 58 37.23 23.35 7.19
N ASP A 59 37.78 22.43 6.40
CA ASP A 59 37.97 21.04 6.85
C ASP A 59 38.85 20.93 8.12
N GLU A 60 39.72 21.91 8.32
CA GLU A 60 40.62 22.06 9.48
C GLU A 60 39.84 22.37 10.77
N ASP A 61 38.62 22.89 10.66
CA ASP A 61 37.76 23.29 11.78
C ASP A 61 36.84 22.13 12.25
N ILE A 62 36.78 21.01 11.51
CA ILE A 62 35.99 19.83 11.89
C ILE A 62 36.90 18.87 12.67
N ILE A 63 36.87 19.00 13.98
CA ILE A 63 37.76 18.29 14.91
C ILE A 63 36.97 17.22 15.67
N ASN A 64 37.57 16.04 15.84
CA ASN A 64 36.99 14.94 16.60
C ASN A 64 37.22 15.09 18.12
N SER A 65 36.65 14.19 18.93
CA SER A 65 36.81 14.17 20.39
C SER A 65 38.25 14.08 20.88
N SER A 66 39.17 13.62 20.02
CA SER A 66 40.61 13.48 20.30
C SER A 66 41.44 14.67 19.80
N GLY A 67 40.81 15.73 19.29
CA GLY A 67 41.51 16.91 18.77
C GLY A 67 42.08 16.75 17.35
N LEU A 68 41.75 15.67 16.64
CA LEU A 68 42.21 15.43 15.27
C LEU A 68 41.24 15.99 14.24
N SER A 69 41.76 16.64 13.20
CA SER A 69 40.92 17.11 12.09
C SER A 69 40.45 15.93 11.23
N MET A 70 39.34 16.11 10.51
CA MET A 70 38.83 15.11 9.57
C MET A 70 39.82 14.76 8.46
N LYS A 71 40.69 15.69 8.08
CA LYS A 71 41.78 15.46 7.13
C LYS A 71 42.87 14.57 7.73
N ASP A 72 43.23 14.79 8.99
CA ASP A 72 44.24 13.98 9.69
C ASP A 72 43.74 12.54 9.87
N ILE A 73 42.46 12.38 10.25
CA ILE A 73 41.85 11.04 10.38
C ILE A 73 41.77 10.34 9.03
N GLN A 74 41.43 11.05 7.95
CA GLN A 74 41.47 10.47 6.61
C GLN A 74 42.89 10.01 6.23
N LEU A 75 43.91 10.77 6.60
CA LEU A 75 45.30 10.43 6.34
C LEU A 75 45.73 9.20 7.17
N LEU A 76 45.43 9.17 8.46
CA LEU A 76 45.69 8.04 9.37
C LEU A 76 44.98 6.75 8.91
N TYR A 77 43.73 6.88 8.46
CA TYR A 77 42.95 5.76 7.93
C TYR A 77 43.60 5.19 6.66
N ASN A 78 44.16 6.06 5.81
CA ASN A 78 44.84 5.67 4.56
C ASN A 78 46.26 5.10 4.79
N THR A 79 46.99 5.54 5.81
CA THR A 79 48.40 5.15 6.06
C THR A 79 48.56 3.84 6.83
N LYS A 80 47.47 3.17 7.23
CA LYS A 80 47.47 1.90 8.00
C LYS A 80 48.10 1.99 9.41
N GLU A 81 48.25 3.19 9.97
CA GLU A 81 48.74 3.37 11.35
C GLU A 81 47.64 3.13 12.41
N ALA A 82 46.36 3.16 12.01
CA ALA A 82 45.22 2.77 12.83
C ALA A 82 44.99 1.23 12.89
N LYS A 83 46.07 0.44 13.04
CA LYS A 83 45.97 -1.04 13.17
C LYS A 83 45.28 -1.53 14.45
N HIS A 84 44.95 -0.61 15.35
CA HIS A 84 44.21 -0.89 16.58
C HIS A 84 42.96 -0.03 16.66
N GLU A 85 42.06 -0.18 15.68
CA GLU A 85 40.63 0.01 15.93
C GLU A 85 40.17 -1.14 16.86
N ASN A 86 40.59 -1.08 18.14
CA ASN A 86 40.04 -1.91 19.20
C ASN A 86 38.64 -1.39 19.56
N THR A 87 37.69 -1.53 18.63
CA THR A 87 36.29 -1.68 19.03
C THR A 87 36.07 -3.16 19.33
N LEU A 88 35.27 -3.46 20.34
CA LEU A 88 35.07 -4.81 20.88
C LEU A 88 34.54 -5.83 19.85
N ASP A 89 34.12 -5.39 18.65
CA ASP A 89 33.48 -6.27 17.69
C ASP A 89 34.18 -6.42 16.33
N GLU A 90 34.84 -5.43 15.70
CA GLU A 90 35.25 -5.60 14.29
C GLU A 90 36.50 -4.79 13.86
N GLY A 91 37.44 -5.46 13.17
CA GLY A 91 38.73 -4.90 12.77
C GLY A 91 38.73 -3.98 11.53
N TYR A 92 39.89 -3.35 11.29
CA TYR A 92 40.19 -2.40 10.20
C TYR A 92 39.77 -2.89 8.79
N PHE A 93 38.97 -2.08 8.07
CA PHE A 93 38.39 -2.44 6.76
C PHE A 93 39.29 -2.20 5.54
N GLY A 94 40.40 -1.48 5.67
CA GLY A 94 41.36 -1.21 4.58
C GLY A 94 40.87 -0.29 3.45
N ASP A 95 39.57 -0.32 3.12
CA ASP A 95 38.91 0.52 2.12
C ASP A 95 37.66 1.17 2.75
N SER A 96 37.61 2.51 2.71
CA SER A 96 36.50 3.34 3.18
C SER A 96 35.17 2.99 2.51
N ARG A 97 35.21 2.48 1.27
CA ARG A 97 34.03 2.06 0.50
C ARG A 97 33.45 0.75 1.02
N ASN A 98 34.29 -0.17 1.49
CA ASN A 98 33.82 -1.39 2.14
C ASN A 98 33.15 -1.07 3.48
N LEU A 99 33.70 -0.12 4.24
CA LEU A 99 33.07 0.40 5.45
C LEU A 99 31.69 1.02 5.14
N PHE A 100 31.57 1.77 4.05
CA PHE A 100 30.29 2.34 3.61
C PHE A 100 29.23 1.27 3.30
N VAL A 101 29.60 0.24 2.52
CA VAL A 101 28.70 -0.88 2.19
C VAL A 101 28.25 -1.60 3.46
N LYS A 102 29.17 -1.83 4.39
CA LYS A 102 28.89 -2.45 5.68
C LYS A 102 27.93 -1.63 6.53
N LEU A 103 28.15 -0.32 6.61
CA LEU A 103 27.26 0.61 7.29
C LEU A 103 25.84 0.54 6.72
N ILE A 104 25.70 0.47 5.40
CA ILE A 104 24.38 0.29 4.77
C ILE A 104 23.75 -1.04 5.21
N ASP A 105 24.50 -2.14 5.16
CA ASP A 105 23.99 -3.45 5.56
C ASP A 105 23.48 -3.43 7.01
N THR A 106 24.26 -2.87 7.94
CA THR A 106 23.89 -2.74 9.35
C THR A 106 22.66 -1.85 9.56
N LEU A 107 22.63 -0.66 8.95
CA LEU A 107 21.63 0.36 9.25
C LEU A 107 20.30 0.19 8.49
N PHE A 108 20.34 -0.39 7.28
CA PHE A 108 19.19 -0.48 6.39
C PHE A 108 18.72 -1.93 6.19
N ILE A 109 19.63 -2.90 6.19
CA ILE A 109 19.33 -4.28 5.77
C ILE A 109 19.19 -5.26 6.95
N LYS A 110 19.94 -5.07 8.05
CA LYS A 110 19.93 -5.94 9.24
C LYS A 110 18.52 -6.28 9.73
N ASN A 111 17.71 -5.26 9.98
CA ASN A 111 16.33 -5.38 10.48
C ASN A 111 15.27 -5.47 9.38
N TYR A 112 15.68 -5.57 8.11
CA TYR A 112 14.78 -5.51 6.97
C TYR A 112 13.59 -6.48 7.05
N TYR A 113 13.84 -7.74 7.41
CA TYR A 113 12.79 -8.76 7.53
C TYR A 113 11.79 -8.47 8.66
N LYS A 114 12.24 -7.85 9.76
CA LYS A 114 11.35 -7.41 10.85
C LYS A 114 10.40 -6.33 10.35
N TYR A 115 10.87 -5.40 9.53
CA TYR A 115 10.02 -4.35 8.94
C TYR A 115 9.05 -4.91 7.90
N LEU A 116 9.50 -5.89 7.10
CA LEU A 116 8.65 -6.58 6.13
C LEU A 116 7.48 -7.31 6.81
N GLU A 117 7.72 -7.99 7.94
CA GLU A 117 6.67 -8.71 8.67
C GLU A 117 5.61 -7.76 9.26
N LYS A 118 6.03 -6.59 9.75
CA LYS A 118 5.08 -5.55 10.21
C LYS A 118 4.15 -5.09 9.09
N ASP A 119 4.72 -4.85 7.91
CA ASP A 119 3.97 -4.44 6.72
C ASP A 119 2.99 -5.53 6.26
N LYS A 120 3.41 -6.79 6.28
CA LYS A 120 2.56 -7.95 5.97
C LYS A 120 1.39 -8.08 6.95
N ASN A 121 1.66 -7.95 8.25
CA ASN A 121 0.63 -7.98 9.29
C ASN A 121 -0.40 -6.86 9.14
N LEU A 122 0.03 -5.66 8.75
CA LEU A 122 -0.91 -4.59 8.45
C LEU A 122 -1.79 -4.93 7.23
N ILE A 123 -1.20 -5.38 6.11
CA ILE A 123 -1.99 -5.73 4.93
C ILE A 123 -3.04 -6.78 5.28
N ARG A 124 -2.66 -7.78 6.07
CA ARG A 124 -3.59 -8.79 6.56
C ARG A 124 -4.67 -8.18 7.45
N SER A 125 -4.33 -7.25 8.34
CA SER A 125 -5.31 -6.55 9.19
C SER A 125 -6.30 -5.71 8.36
N ILE A 126 -5.82 -4.99 7.35
CA ILE A 126 -6.66 -4.22 6.41
C ILE A 126 -7.56 -5.18 5.64
N TYR A 127 -6.99 -6.24 5.05
CA TYR A 127 -7.74 -7.25 4.30
C TYR A 127 -8.86 -7.84 5.15
N ASN A 128 -8.54 -8.36 6.34
CA ASN A 128 -9.53 -8.96 7.25
C ASN A 128 -10.61 -7.95 7.67
N THR A 129 -10.25 -6.68 7.85
CA THR A 129 -11.21 -5.63 8.19
C THR A 129 -12.16 -5.36 7.02
N LEU A 130 -11.63 -5.25 5.80
CA LEU A 130 -12.44 -5.05 4.60
C LEU A 130 -13.36 -6.25 4.32
N GLU A 131 -12.84 -7.47 4.45
CA GLU A 131 -13.59 -8.72 4.26
C GLU A 131 -14.70 -8.86 5.31
N ALA A 132 -14.40 -8.63 6.60
CA ALA A 132 -15.41 -8.67 7.65
C ALA A 132 -16.52 -7.63 7.43
N THR A 133 -16.16 -6.41 7.03
CA THR A 133 -17.15 -5.37 6.71
C THR A 133 -17.96 -5.71 5.46
N SER A 134 -17.35 -6.29 4.43
CA SER A 134 -18.06 -6.75 3.23
C SER A 134 -19.10 -7.82 3.59
N CYS A 135 -18.71 -8.83 4.39
CA CYS A 135 -19.64 -9.84 4.90
C CYS A 135 -20.76 -9.22 5.74
N GLU A 136 -20.48 -8.22 6.58
CA GLU A 136 -21.51 -7.53 7.38
C GLU A 136 -22.54 -6.82 6.49
N VAL A 137 -22.08 -6.09 5.48
CA VAL A 137 -22.95 -5.41 4.50
C VAL A 137 -23.82 -6.41 3.75
N LEU A 138 -23.22 -7.50 3.25
CA LEU A 138 -23.94 -8.53 2.50
C LEU A 138 -24.96 -9.26 3.37
N ASN A 139 -24.59 -9.67 4.58
CA ASN A 139 -25.52 -10.34 5.49
C ASN A 139 -26.75 -9.48 5.83
N ILE A 140 -26.56 -8.17 5.97
CA ILE A 140 -27.67 -7.24 6.27
C ILE A 140 -28.52 -6.98 5.04
N LEU A 141 -27.91 -6.88 3.86
CA LEU A 141 -28.61 -6.81 2.59
C LEU A 141 -29.47 -8.06 2.37
N GLU A 142 -28.87 -9.25 2.46
CA GLU A 142 -29.56 -10.55 2.30
C GLU A 142 -30.69 -10.70 3.32
N SER A 143 -30.43 -10.49 4.61
CA SER A 143 -31.49 -10.55 5.63
C SER A 143 -32.63 -9.58 5.35
N SER A 144 -32.35 -8.39 4.84
CA SER A 144 -33.40 -7.39 4.57
C SER A 144 -34.15 -7.66 3.27
N LEU A 145 -33.48 -8.29 2.29
CA LEU A 145 -34.10 -8.79 1.06
C LEU A 145 -35.01 -9.97 1.36
N ASP A 146 -34.54 -10.97 2.10
CA ASP A 146 -35.33 -12.13 2.51
C ASP A 146 -36.58 -11.69 3.30
N ASP A 147 -36.38 -10.81 4.29
CA ASP A 147 -37.48 -10.23 5.07
C ASP A 147 -38.52 -9.58 4.13
N ALA A 148 -38.07 -8.80 3.15
CA ALA A 148 -38.93 -8.08 2.22
C ALA A 148 -39.63 -9.00 1.22
N GLU A 149 -38.92 -9.98 0.67
CA GLU A 149 -39.44 -10.97 -0.28
C GLU A 149 -40.55 -11.79 0.35
N ASP A 150 -40.36 -12.27 1.58
CA ASP A 150 -41.39 -13.00 2.33
C ASP A 150 -42.66 -12.17 2.51
N HIS A 151 -42.52 -10.88 2.85
CA HIS A 151 -43.66 -9.99 2.98
C HIS A 151 -44.33 -9.68 1.63
N ILE A 152 -43.56 -9.49 0.57
CA ILE A 152 -44.07 -9.28 -0.79
C ILE A 152 -44.80 -10.52 -1.31
N ASN A 153 -44.31 -11.71 -1.01
CA ASN A 153 -44.98 -12.97 -1.35
C ASN A 153 -46.37 -13.07 -0.71
N ILE A 154 -46.56 -12.53 0.50
CA ILE A 154 -47.89 -12.43 1.14
C ILE A 154 -48.78 -11.44 0.39
N ILE A 155 -48.24 -10.30 -0.05
CA ILE A 155 -48.97 -9.31 -0.86
C ILE A 155 -49.43 -9.93 -2.19
N PHE A 156 -48.58 -10.75 -2.80
CA PHE A 156 -48.81 -11.39 -4.11
C PHE A 156 -49.45 -12.79 -4.05
N GLN A 157 -49.85 -13.28 -2.87
CA GLN A 157 -50.43 -14.62 -2.70
C GLN A 157 -51.69 -14.88 -3.57
N GLY A 158 -52.37 -13.83 -4.03
CA GLY A 158 -53.55 -13.91 -4.90
C GLY A 158 -53.28 -13.77 -6.41
N LEU A 159 -52.03 -13.62 -6.85
CA LEU A 159 -51.70 -13.43 -8.26
C LEU A 159 -51.78 -14.75 -9.05
N ASN A 160 -52.50 -14.73 -10.16
CA ASN A 160 -52.53 -15.84 -11.12
C ASN A 160 -51.34 -15.74 -12.11
N SER A 161 -51.19 -16.73 -13.00
CA SER A 161 -50.11 -16.76 -14.00
C SER A 161 -50.18 -15.60 -15.00
N SER A 162 -51.39 -15.15 -15.35
CA SER A 162 -51.61 -13.98 -16.22
C SER A 162 -51.08 -12.72 -15.51
N ASP A 163 -51.45 -12.49 -14.25
CA ASP A 163 -51.01 -11.33 -13.48
C ASP A 163 -49.47 -11.29 -13.36
N LYS A 164 -48.84 -12.43 -13.07
CA LYS A 164 -47.38 -12.55 -13.03
C LYS A 164 -46.73 -12.25 -14.38
N SER A 165 -47.34 -12.68 -15.48
CA SER A 165 -46.85 -12.41 -16.83
C SER A 165 -46.95 -10.92 -17.19
N GLU A 166 -47.94 -10.22 -16.64
CA GLU A 166 -48.09 -8.78 -16.85
C GLU A 166 -47.05 -7.97 -16.08
N LEU A 167 -46.67 -8.39 -14.88
CA LEU A 167 -45.62 -7.75 -14.10
C LEU A 167 -44.25 -7.83 -14.76
N LEU A 168 -44.01 -8.82 -15.64
CA LEU A 168 -42.77 -8.90 -16.43
C LEU A 168 -42.53 -7.66 -17.30
N ARG A 169 -43.56 -6.85 -17.59
CA ARG A 169 -43.42 -5.58 -18.32
C ARG A 169 -42.51 -4.58 -17.61
N PHE A 170 -42.34 -4.73 -16.28
CA PHE A 170 -41.40 -3.92 -15.52
C PHE A 170 -39.93 -4.37 -15.68
N SER A 171 -39.67 -5.57 -16.21
CA SER A 171 -38.31 -6.13 -16.24
C SER A 171 -37.42 -5.57 -17.36
N ASP A 172 -38.00 -5.08 -18.45
CA ASP A 172 -37.30 -4.62 -19.67
C ASP A 172 -37.30 -3.09 -19.81
N VAL A 173 -37.33 -2.36 -18.69
CA VAL A 173 -37.30 -0.89 -18.70
C VAL A 173 -35.90 -0.37 -18.38
N GLU A 174 -35.46 0.65 -19.13
CA GLU A 174 -34.22 1.36 -18.85
C GLU A 174 -34.45 2.37 -17.73
N ILE A 175 -33.56 2.38 -16.74
CA ILE A 175 -33.63 3.31 -15.62
C ILE A 175 -32.43 4.23 -15.69
N THR A 176 -32.71 5.53 -15.59
CA THR A 176 -31.68 6.54 -15.40
C THR A 176 -32.08 7.45 -14.26
N LEU A 177 -31.10 8.04 -13.58
CA LEU A 177 -31.35 9.07 -12.59
C LEU A 177 -31.02 10.44 -13.20
N SER A 178 -31.94 11.38 -13.05
CA SER A 178 -31.68 12.77 -13.41
C SER A 178 -31.60 13.63 -12.15
N HIS A 179 -30.54 14.42 -12.06
CA HIS A 179 -30.40 15.43 -11.03
C HIS A 179 -31.13 16.71 -11.43
N ASN A 180 -31.98 17.21 -10.54
CA ASN A 180 -32.62 18.49 -10.68
C ASN A 180 -32.34 19.36 -9.44
N GLY A 181 -31.09 19.84 -9.33
CA GLY A 181 -30.62 20.52 -8.12
C GLY A 181 -30.27 19.52 -7.01
N ASP A 182 -30.90 19.67 -5.84
CA ASP A 182 -30.74 18.74 -4.71
C ASP A 182 -31.71 17.55 -4.77
N ASP A 183 -32.68 17.57 -5.70
CA ASP A 183 -33.67 16.51 -5.88
C ASP A 183 -33.24 15.50 -6.96
N MET A 184 -33.59 14.25 -6.71
CA MET A 184 -33.26 13.08 -7.53
C MET A 184 -34.51 12.51 -8.18
N ASP A 185 -34.61 12.71 -9.48
CA ASP A 185 -35.76 12.24 -10.27
C ASP A 185 -35.40 10.89 -10.92
N LEU A 186 -36.24 9.88 -10.68
CA LEU A 186 -36.13 8.58 -11.33
C LEU A 186 -36.77 8.69 -12.72
N LEU A 187 -36.02 8.35 -13.76
CA LEU A 187 -36.53 8.27 -15.13
C LEU A 187 -36.62 6.81 -15.57
N ILE A 188 -37.72 6.46 -16.22
CA ILE A 188 -37.93 5.17 -16.88
C ILE A 188 -38.06 5.41 -18.39
N ASN A 189 -37.16 4.83 -19.18
CA ASN A 189 -37.06 5.06 -20.63
C ASN A 189 -37.04 6.57 -20.99
N GLU A 190 -36.18 7.34 -20.30
CA GLU A 190 -36.03 8.80 -20.45
C GLU A 190 -37.27 9.65 -20.08
N GLN A 191 -38.32 9.04 -19.52
CA GLN A 191 -39.53 9.72 -19.05
C GLN A 191 -39.59 9.74 -17.54
N ASP A 192 -40.27 10.73 -16.94
CA ASP A 192 -40.54 10.75 -15.51
C ASP A 192 -41.16 9.41 -15.07
N ALA A 193 -40.61 8.77 -14.04
CA ALA A 193 -41.03 7.44 -13.62
C ALA A 193 -42.51 7.40 -13.22
N HIS A 194 -43.03 8.45 -12.58
CA HIS A 194 -44.45 8.51 -12.23
C HIS A 194 -45.32 8.63 -13.48
N GLU A 195 -44.97 9.51 -14.42
CA GLU A 195 -45.69 9.65 -15.69
C GLU A 195 -45.67 8.35 -16.51
N TYR A 196 -44.52 7.69 -16.61
CA TYR A 196 -44.37 6.42 -17.31
C TYR A 196 -45.25 5.33 -16.69
N LEU A 197 -45.21 5.20 -15.36
CA LEU A 197 -45.94 4.16 -14.63
C LEU A 197 -47.45 4.41 -14.67
N GLU A 198 -47.93 5.66 -14.71
CA GLU A 198 -49.36 5.97 -14.90
C GLU A 198 -49.91 5.58 -16.28
N GLN A 199 -49.06 5.60 -17.32
CA GLN A 199 -49.46 5.24 -18.68
C GLN A 199 -49.61 3.72 -18.88
N ILE A 200 -49.07 2.89 -17.99
CA ILE A 200 -49.13 1.43 -18.08
C ILE A 200 -50.56 0.95 -17.86
N LYS A 201 -51.08 0.21 -18.85
CA LYS A 201 -52.37 -0.46 -18.77
C LYS A 201 -52.20 -1.97 -18.76
N PHE A 202 -52.62 -2.57 -17.66
CA PHE A 202 -52.78 -4.02 -17.49
C PHE A 202 -54.07 -4.49 -18.18
N SER A 203 -54.08 -5.72 -18.68
CA SER A 203 -55.26 -6.32 -19.32
C SER A 203 -56.33 -6.71 -18.30
N GLY A 204 -55.95 -6.88 -17.04
CA GLY A 204 -56.85 -7.15 -15.91
C GLY A 204 -56.52 -6.33 -14.66
N GLU A 205 -57.35 -6.48 -13.62
CA GLU A 205 -57.09 -5.86 -12.32
C GLU A 205 -56.16 -6.75 -11.49
N ILE A 206 -54.92 -6.29 -11.27
CA ILE A 206 -53.95 -7.01 -10.42
C ILE A 206 -54.33 -6.84 -8.93
N PRO A 207 -54.65 -7.90 -8.18
CA PRO A 207 -55.03 -7.76 -6.77
C PRO A 207 -53.81 -7.38 -5.90
N LEU A 208 -54.02 -6.46 -4.93
CA LEU A 208 -53.01 -6.02 -3.97
C LEU A 208 -53.58 -6.07 -2.55
N ARG A 209 -52.88 -6.74 -1.63
CA ARG A 209 -53.24 -6.82 -0.21
C ARG A 209 -52.23 -6.04 0.62
N LEU A 210 -52.55 -4.79 0.98
CA LEU A 210 -51.60 -3.84 1.59
C LEU A 210 -51.81 -3.64 3.10
N GLU A 211 -52.79 -4.29 3.71
CA GLU A 211 -53.26 -4.00 5.07
C GLU A 211 -52.14 -4.01 6.11
N ASN A 212 -51.23 -5.00 6.03
CA ASN A 212 -50.10 -5.16 6.95
C ASN A 212 -48.80 -4.51 6.44
N SER A 213 -48.80 -3.95 5.23
CA SER A 213 -47.59 -3.48 4.55
C SER A 213 -47.15 -2.08 4.99
N PHE A 214 -48.09 -1.24 5.42
CA PHE A 214 -47.79 0.14 5.83
C PHE A 214 -46.84 0.21 7.04
N ASP A 215 -47.08 -0.58 8.09
CA ASP A 215 -46.23 -0.60 9.29
C ASP A 215 -44.94 -1.39 9.04
N TYR A 216 -45.03 -2.47 8.26
CA TYR A 216 -43.89 -3.33 7.91
C TYR A 216 -42.80 -2.56 7.15
N PHE A 217 -43.13 -1.91 6.02
CA PHE A 217 -42.13 -1.20 5.22
C PHE A 217 -41.59 0.04 5.92
N SER A 218 -42.37 0.67 6.82
CA SER A 218 -41.87 1.74 7.69
C SER A 218 -40.78 1.23 8.62
N LYS A 219 -40.98 0.09 9.30
CA LYS A 219 -39.99 -0.52 10.19
C LYS A 219 -38.75 -1.01 9.43
N LEU A 220 -38.95 -1.60 8.25
CA LEU A 220 -37.84 -2.04 7.40
C LEU A 220 -37.00 -0.83 6.92
N ASN A 221 -37.65 0.28 6.55
CA ASN A 221 -36.96 1.51 6.20
C ASN A 221 -36.14 2.05 7.38
N GLU A 222 -36.71 2.11 8.59
CA GLU A 222 -35.98 2.51 9.80
C GLU A 222 -34.77 1.62 10.10
N LYS A 223 -34.93 0.29 9.99
CA LYS A 223 -33.82 -0.70 10.14
C LYS A 223 -32.68 -0.38 9.16
N ASN A 224 -33.02 -0.14 7.89
CA ASN A 224 -32.06 0.17 6.84
C ASN A 224 -31.37 1.53 7.05
N ASP A 225 -32.12 2.55 7.48
CA ASP A 225 -31.59 3.89 7.80
C ASP A 225 -30.58 3.86 8.96
N ILE A 226 -30.90 3.10 10.03
CA ILE A 226 -29.99 2.91 11.15
C ILE A 226 -28.69 2.25 10.67
N PHE A 227 -28.77 1.21 9.84
CA PHE A 227 -27.57 0.58 9.30
C PHE A 227 -26.78 1.50 8.37
N PHE A 228 -27.46 2.19 7.44
CA PHE A 228 -26.83 3.14 6.53
C PHE A 228 -26.07 4.24 7.30
N SER A 229 -26.63 4.74 8.40
CA SER A 229 -25.94 5.72 9.25
C SER A 229 -24.65 5.19 9.88
N LYS A 230 -24.57 3.88 10.15
CA LYS A 230 -23.32 3.23 10.62
C LYS A 230 -22.31 3.12 9.48
N LEU A 231 -22.77 2.82 8.26
CA LEU A 231 -21.93 2.78 7.05
C LEU A 231 -21.35 4.18 6.73
N SER A 232 -22.20 5.21 6.70
CA SER A 232 -21.85 6.61 6.38
C SER A 232 -20.80 7.18 7.34
N ASN A 233 -20.81 6.72 8.59
CA ASN A 233 -19.87 7.13 9.63
C ASN A 233 -18.47 6.51 9.51
N GLY A 234 -18.17 5.70 8.49
CA GLY A 234 -16.77 5.42 8.17
C GLY A 234 -16.41 4.41 7.11
N ILE A 235 -17.33 3.57 6.68
CA ILE A 235 -17.05 2.48 5.73
C ILE A 235 -16.82 3.03 4.32
N PHE A 236 -17.58 4.03 3.87
CA PHE A 236 -17.37 4.71 2.59
C PHE A 236 -15.99 5.34 2.43
N SER A 237 -15.31 5.63 3.53
CA SER A 237 -13.97 6.21 3.50
C SER A 237 -12.85 5.16 3.47
N TYR A 238 -13.15 3.88 3.72
CA TYR A 238 -12.14 2.80 3.75
C TYR A 238 -11.45 2.60 2.42
N THR A 239 -12.18 2.70 1.30
CA THR A 239 -11.62 2.64 -0.05
C THR A 239 -10.58 3.74 -0.25
N ILE A 240 -10.94 4.99 0.07
CA ILE A 240 -10.04 6.14 0.00
C ILE A 240 -8.80 5.95 0.87
N TYR A 241 -8.96 5.48 2.11
CA TYR A 241 -7.84 5.26 3.03
C TYR A 241 -6.91 4.14 2.55
N THR A 242 -7.46 3.05 2.03
CA THR A 242 -6.69 1.89 1.55
C THR A 242 -5.88 2.26 0.31
N PHE A 243 -6.47 2.98 -0.66
CA PHE A 243 -5.73 3.50 -1.81
C PHE A 243 -4.63 4.48 -1.40
N HIS A 244 -4.91 5.39 -0.45
CA HIS A 244 -3.89 6.28 0.09
C HIS A 244 -2.74 5.51 0.75
N TYR A 245 -3.03 4.46 1.52
CA TYR A 245 -2.02 3.59 2.11
C TYR A 245 -1.16 2.89 1.06
N ILE A 246 -1.76 2.22 0.07
CA ILE A 246 -1.05 1.51 -1.00
C ILE A 246 -0.06 2.47 -1.69
N LYS A 247 -0.47 3.72 -1.91
CA LYS A 247 0.40 4.75 -2.51
C LYS A 247 1.54 5.19 -1.58
N LEU A 248 1.27 5.41 -0.29
CA LEU A 248 2.26 5.92 0.67
C LEU A 248 3.29 4.87 1.11
N ARG A 249 2.90 3.59 1.10
CA ARG A 249 3.73 2.44 1.49
C ARG A 249 5.02 2.32 0.69
N LYS A 250 4.97 2.60 -0.63
CA LYS A 250 6.14 2.50 -1.53
C LYS A 250 7.34 3.33 -1.08
N ASN A 251 7.12 4.30 -0.20
CA ASN A 251 8.14 5.25 0.26
C ASN A 251 8.48 5.08 1.75
N LYS A 252 8.21 3.92 2.36
CA LYS A 252 8.47 3.67 3.78
C LYS A 252 9.89 3.14 4.01
N PHE A 253 10.67 3.78 4.87
CA PHE A 253 12.00 3.33 5.28
C PHE A 253 11.95 1.98 6.03
N PRO A 254 12.95 1.08 5.84
CA PRO A 254 13.92 1.02 4.74
C PRO A 254 13.35 0.26 3.51
N LEU A 255 12.04 -0.02 3.48
CA LEU A 255 11.40 -0.76 2.40
C LEU A 255 11.31 0.02 1.07
N ASN A 256 11.48 1.33 1.11
CA ASN A 256 11.41 2.24 -0.03
C ASN A 256 12.44 1.91 -1.13
N TYR A 257 13.57 1.32 -0.77
CA TYR A 257 14.63 0.96 -1.72
C TYR A 257 14.31 -0.25 -2.60
N ILE A 258 13.11 -0.84 -2.49
CA ILE A 258 12.71 -2.08 -3.20
C ILE A 258 11.54 -1.87 -4.13
N TYR A 259 10.69 -0.89 -3.84
CA TYR A 259 9.40 -0.73 -4.52
C TYR A 259 9.36 0.42 -5.51
N GLU A 260 10.46 1.15 -5.68
CA GLU A 260 10.58 2.21 -6.67
C GLU A 260 11.09 1.66 -8.01
N ASP A 261 10.25 1.76 -9.05
CA ASP A 261 10.59 1.46 -10.45
C ASP A 261 11.39 2.65 -11.02
N LYS A 262 12.66 2.77 -10.60
CA LYS A 262 13.52 3.91 -10.98
C LYS A 262 14.73 3.54 -11.83
N SER A 263 15.14 2.27 -11.88
CA SER A 263 16.32 1.87 -12.65
C SER A 263 16.20 0.50 -13.28
N ASP A 264 16.67 0.39 -14.53
CA ASP A 264 16.72 -0.86 -15.31
C ASP A 264 17.47 -1.98 -14.57
N ILE A 265 18.46 -1.62 -13.74
CA ILE A 265 19.26 -2.57 -12.94
C ILE A 265 18.43 -3.17 -11.81
N ILE A 266 17.63 -2.36 -11.12
CA ILE A 266 16.72 -2.84 -10.07
C ILE A 266 15.67 -3.77 -10.69
N ASP A 267 15.11 -3.41 -11.85
CA ASP A 267 14.13 -4.25 -12.54
C ASP A 267 14.72 -5.57 -13.03
N TYR A 268 15.93 -5.53 -13.59
CA TYR A 268 16.68 -6.75 -13.96
C TYR A 268 16.89 -7.66 -12.76
N TYR A 269 17.44 -7.16 -11.65
CA TYR A 269 17.67 -7.99 -10.47
C TYR A 269 16.38 -8.48 -9.83
N ARG A 270 15.29 -7.71 -9.90
CA ARG A 270 13.97 -8.17 -9.42
C ARG A 270 13.48 -9.37 -10.22
N TYR A 271 13.55 -9.31 -11.55
CA TYR A 271 13.21 -10.43 -12.43
C TYR A 271 14.11 -11.65 -12.17
N GLU A 272 15.41 -11.42 -12.02
CA GLU A 272 16.38 -12.48 -11.70
C GLU A 272 16.08 -13.13 -10.34
N MET A 273 15.77 -12.36 -9.29
CA MET A 273 15.43 -12.91 -7.98
C MET A 273 14.14 -13.73 -8.03
N GLU A 274 13.15 -13.33 -8.83
CA GLU A 274 11.94 -14.12 -9.05
C GLU A 274 12.24 -15.46 -9.76
N ASN A 275 13.10 -15.45 -10.79
CA ASN A 275 13.51 -16.67 -11.47
C ASN A 275 14.29 -17.62 -10.56
N ILE A 276 15.29 -17.10 -9.84
CA ILE A 276 16.08 -17.88 -8.87
C ILE A 276 15.17 -18.49 -7.81
N PHE A 277 14.19 -17.71 -7.32
CA PHE A 277 13.22 -18.19 -6.34
C PHE A 277 12.34 -19.33 -6.89
N ASN A 278 11.86 -19.20 -8.13
CA ASN A 278 11.06 -20.22 -8.80
C ASN A 278 11.87 -21.50 -9.06
N GLU A 279 13.10 -21.37 -9.58
CA GLU A 279 14.01 -22.49 -9.79
C GLU A 279 14.35 -23.20 -8.47
N PHE A 280 14.61 -22.44 -7.41
CA PHE A 280 14.86 -22.96 -6.08
C PHE A 280 13.66 -23.75 -5.57
N THR A 281 12.46 -23.20 -5.71
CA THR A 281 11.21 -23.83 -5.29
C THR A 281 10.97 -25.15 -6.01
N ASN A 282 11.10 -25.15 -7.33
CA ASN A 282 10.95 -26.34 -8.16
C ASN A 282 12.02 -27.40 -7.86
N SER A 283 13.23 -26.97 -7.49
CA SER A 283 14.34 -27.87 -7.15
C SER A 283 14.18 -28.53 -5.78
N ILE A 284 13.51 -27.86 -4.82
CA ILE A 284 13.20 -28.41 -3.49
C ILE A 284 11.96 -29.32 -3.55
N PHE A 285 10.91 -28.90 -4.28
CA PHE A 285 9.65 -29.63 -4.40
C PHE A 285 9.57 -30.34 -5.75
N LEU A 286 9.97 -31.62 -5.78
CA LEU A 286 9.55 -32.52 -6.86
C LEU A 286 8.08 -32.89 -6.63
N PHE A 287 7.16 -32.12 -7.23
CA PHE A 287 5.77 -32.52 -7.34
C PHE A 287 5.68 -33.79 -8.20
N ASN A 288 5.66 -34.95 -7.55
CA ASN A 288 5.45 -36.21 -8.23
C ASN A 288 3.95 -36.37 -8.51
N TYR A 289 3.49 -35.81 -9.63
CA TYR A 289 2.07 -35.82 -10.07
C TYR A 289 1.42 -37.20 -10.04
N LYS A 290 2.21 -38.28 -10.08
CA LYS A 290 1.71 -39.67 -10.08
C LYS A 290 1.36 -40.24 -8.70
N ARG A 291 1.72 -39.60 -7.57
CA ARG A 291 1.60 -40.21 -6.24
C ARG A 291 0.98 -39.36 -5.14
N TYR A 292 0.49 -38.15 -5.42
CA TYR A 292 -0.10 -37.22 -4.42
C TYR A 292 0.70 -37.15 -3.09
N THR A 293 2.02 -37.34 -3.15
CA THR A 293 2.90 -37.39 -1.97
C THR A 293 4.09 -36.48 -2.24
N THR A 294 4.23 -35.46 -1.42
CA THR A 294 5.31 -34.49 -1.49
C THR A 294 6.57 -35.13 -0.89
N ILE A 295 7.49 -35.59 -1.72
CA ILE A 295 8.81 -36.07 -1.29
C ILE A 295 9.82 -34.95 -1.57
N ILE A 296 10.46 -34.42 -0.52
CA ILE A 296 11.63 -33.55 -0.70
C ILE A 296 12.77 -34.44 -1.22
N SER A 297 13.08 -34.36 -2.51
CA SER A 297 14.21 -35.07 -3.12
C SER A 297 15.09 -34.10 -3.90
N THR A 298 16.17 -33.62 -3.28
CA THR A 298 17.14 -32.69 -3.88
C THR A 298 18.24 -33.44 -4.65
N LYS A 299 17.85 -34.28 -5.61
CA LYS A 299 18.69 -35.37 -6.13
C LYS A 299 19.70 -34.97 -7.24
N GLU A 300 19.44 -33.90 -7.99
CA GLU A 300 20.29 -33.51 -9.14
C GLU A 300 20.67 -32.01 -9.16
N TYR A 301 19.88 -31.13 -8.55
CA TYR A 301 20.02 -29.67 -8.70
C TYR A 301 20.99 -28.97 -7.74
N VAL A 302 21.46 -29.61 -6.65
CA VAL A 302 22.24 -28.90 -5.60
C VAL A 302 23.55 -28.30 -6.13
N ASN A 303 24.25 -28.97 -7.05
CA ASN A 303 25.53 -28.46 -7.59
C ASN A 303 25.33 -27.34 -8.61
N GLU A 304 24.36 -27.49 -9.51
CA GLU A 304 23.99 -26.45 -10.47
C GLU A 304 23.48 -25.20 -9.75
N PHE A 305 22.67 -25.40 -8.71
CA PHE A 305 22.16 -24.31 -7.89
C PHE A 305 23.26 -23.64 -7.04
N ASN A 306 24.24 -24.39 -6.51
CA ASN A 306 25.40 -23.75 -5.86
C ASN A 306 26.20 -22.87 -6.84
N ASN A 307 26.35 -23.30 -8.09
CA ASN A 307 27.02 -22.50 -9.12
C ASN A 307 26.21 -21.24 -9.45
N LEU A 308 24.89 -21.37 -9.59
CA LEU A 308 23.97 -20.25 -9.78
C LEU A 308 24.09 -19.23 -8.63
N ILE A 309 23.97 -19.68 -7.37
CA ILE A 309 24.16 -18.82 -6.19
C ILE A 309 25.52 -18.12 -6.23
N ASN A 310 26.61 -18.87 -6.37
CA ASN A 310 27.96 -18.31 -6.33
C ASN A 310 28.20 -17.28 -7.43
N ASN A 311 27.70 -17.56 -8.65
CA ASN A 311 27.80 -16.63 -9.77
C ASN A 311 27.01 -15.35 -9.50
N LYS A 312 25.80 -15.47 -8.94
CA LYS A 312 24.96 -14.31 -8.62
C LYS A 312 25.50 -13.49 -7.45
N ILE A 313 26.07 -14.12 -6.43
CA ILE A 313 26.79 -13.41 -5.36
C ILE A 313 27.94 -12.59 -5.95
N ARG A 314 28.77 -13.19 -6.82
CA ARG A 314 29.87 -12.48 -7.49
C ARG A 314 29.39 -11.32 -8.37
N GLU A 315 28.31 -11.52 -9.10
CA GLU A 315 27.69 -10.48 -9.93
C GLU A 315 27.20 -9.30 -9.08
N LEU A 316 26.54 -9.60 -7.96
CA LEU A 316 26.07 -8.58 -7.01
C LEU A 316 27.23 -7.86 -6.33
N ASP A 317 28.27 -8.57 -5.91
CA ASP A 317 29.48 -7.98 -5.32
C ASP A 317 30.14 -6.99 -6.26
N ARG A 318 30.30 -7.38 -7.53
CA ARG A 318 30.83 -6.50 -8.57
C ARG A 318 29.95 -5.27 -8.77
N THR A 319 28.62 -5.45 -8.83
CA THR A 319 27.69 -4.31 -8.95
C THR A 319 27.79 -3.38 -7.76
N ILE A 320 27.83 -3.91 -6.53
CA ILE A 320 27.95 -3.11 -5.30
C ILE A 320 29.26 -2.31 -5.33
N GLU A 321 30.37 -2.94 -5.70
CA GLU A 321 31.68 -2.28 -5.83
C GLU A 321 31.66 -1.17 -6.88
N GLU A 322 31.20 -1.46 -8.10
CA GLU A 322 31.13 -0.50 -9.20
C GLU A 322 30.24 0.70 -8.87
N LYS A 323 29.08 0.46 -8.26
CA LYS A 323 28.14 1.52 -7.86
C LYS A 323 28.65 2.33 -6.69
N THR A 324 29.27 1.69 -5.69
CA THR A 324 29.88 2.39 -4.55
C THR A 324 31.02 3.28 -5.02
N HIS A 325 31.90 2.77 -5.90
CA HIS A 325 32.95 3.58 -6.51
C HIS A 325 32.36 4.80 -7.24
N LYS A 326 31.34 4.59 -8.07
CA LYS A 326 30.68 5.66 -8.82
C LYS A 326 30.01 6.70 -7.91
N LEU A 327 29.39 6.26 -6.81
CA LEU A 327 28.82 7.15 -5.80
C LEU A 327 29.91 8.04 -5.20
N PHE A 328 31.02 7.44 -4.76
CA PHE A 328 32.14 8.16 -4.16
C PHE A 328 32.80 9.12 -5.15
N MET A 329 32.93 8.76 -6.43
CA MET A 329 33.43 9.68 -7.47
C MET A 329 32.56 10.95 -7.59
N VAL A 330 31.24 10.83 -7.44
CA VAL A 330 30.33 11.97 -7.51
C VAL A 330 30.36 12.77 -6.21
N LEU A 331 30.29 12.10 -5.06
CA LEU A 331 30.31 12.76 -3.75
C LEU A 331 31.64 13.48 -3.48
N ASN A 332 32.78 12.91 -3.88
CA ASN A 332 34.09 13.52 -3.67
C ASN A 332 34.30 14.81 -4.46
N LYS A 333 33.57 15.04 -5.56
CA LYS A 333 33.58 16.35 -6.26
C LYS A 333 32.99 17.48 -5.40
N ILE A 334 32.18 17.13 -4.40
CA ILE A 334 31.49 18.06 -3.52
C ILE A 334 32.18 18.14 -2.17
N LEU A 335 32.55 16.99 -1.60
CA LEU A 335 32.97 16.88 -0.20
C LEU A 335 34.49 16.72 -0.03
N TYR A 336 35.23 16.30 -1.06
CA TYR A 336 36.70 16.12 -1.03
C TYR A 336 37.18 15.29 0.17
N GLY A 337 36.80 14.01 0.23
CA GLY A 337 37.25 13.05 1.24
C GLY A 337 36.26 11.91 1.43
N ASP A 338 36.75 10.68 1.51
CA ASP A 338 35.91 9.48 1.62
C ASP A 338 35.17 9.40 2.95
N ILE A 339 35.84 9.69 4.07
CA ILE A 339 35.21 9.73 5.41
C ILE A 339 34.11 10.80 5.46
N LYS A 340 34.35 11.96 4.83
CA LYS A 340 33.32 13.00 4.68
C LYS A 340 32.15 12.51 3.86
N CYS A 341 32.40 11.81 2.75
CA CYS A 341 31.36 11.21 1.92
C CYS A 341 30.51 10.24 2.73
N ILE A 342 31.12 9.32 3.48
CA ILE A 342 30.40 8.35 4.33
C ILE A 342 29.50 9.07 5.32
N ILE A 343 30.09 9.92 6.15
CA ILE A 343 29.38 10.55 7.28
C ILE A 343 28.27 11.47 6.77
N SER A 344 28.60 12.35 5.84
CA SER A 344 27.66 13.37 5.36
C SER A 344 26.56 12.77 4.50
N PHE A 345 26.86 11.78 3.65
CA PHE A 345 25.85 11.19 2.79
C PHE A 345 24.87 10.31 3.56
N ILE A 346 25.34 9.49 4.50
CA ILE A 346 24.42 8.67 5.32
C ILE A 346 23.55 9.58 6.22
N ALA A 347 24.14 10.62 6.83
CA ALA A 347 23.37 11.61 7.59
C ALA A 347 22.29 12.29 6.70
N TYR A 348 22.67 12.69 5.49
CA TYR A 348 21.76 13.26 4.49
C TYR A 348 20.60 12.31 4.14
N ILE A 349 20.87 11.03 3.95
CA ILE A 349 19.82 10.01 3.70
C ILE A 349 18.84 9.95 4.88
N PHE A 350 19.31 9.95 6.13
CA PHE A 350 18.43 9.94 7.30
C PHE A 350 17.58 11.21 7.39
N GLU A 351 18.15 12.39 7.13
CA GLU A 351 17.39 13.65 7.14
C GLU A 351 16.28 13.67 6.09
N ILE A 352 16.53 13.15 4.88
CA ILE A 352 15.51 13.00 3.85
C ILE A 352 14.40 12.05 4.32
N ASN A 353 14.75 10.89 4.87
CA ASN A 353 13.76 9.91 5.30
C ASN A 353 12.90 10.44 6.45
N LEU A 354 13.50 11.11 7.44
CA LEU A 354 12.77 11.79 8.52
C LEU A 354 11.82 12.86 7.97
N SER A 355 12.27 13.66 7.02
CA SER A 355 11.47 14.73 6.42
C SER A 355 10.29 14.18 5.61
N LYS A 356 10.54 13.14 4.80
CA LYS A 356 9.49 12.44 4.04
C LYS A 356 8.44 11.83 4.98
N ASN A 357 8.87 11.14 6.05
CA ASN A 357 7.97 10.57 7.04
C ASN A 357 7.14 11.66 7.75
N LYS A 358 7.78 12.75 8.19
CA LYS A 358 7.10 13.89 8.81
C LYS A 358 6.02 14.47 7.90
N PHE A 359 6.33 14.72 6.63
CA PHE A 359 5.36 15.25 5.66
C PHE A 359 4.14 14.33 5.49
N LYS A 360 4.33 13.00 5.51
CA LYS A 360 3.20 12.05 5.46
C LYS A 360 2.34 12.15 6.71
N LEU A 361 2.95 12.18 7.89
CA LEU A 361 2.23 12.32 9.16
C LEU A 361 1.44 13.62 9.23
N ASP A 362 2.06 14.73 8.82
CA ASP A 362 1.43 16.05 8.80
C ASP A 362 0.26 16.06 7.81
N LYS A 363 0.43 15.50 6.61
CA LYS A 363 -0.65 15.38 5.61
C LYS A 363 -1.83 14.54 6.10
N ILE A 364 -1.59 13.43 6.81
CA ILE A 364 -2.65 12.60 7.39
C ILE A 364 -3.38 13.38 8.48
N LYS A 365 -2.65 14.08 9.36
CA LYS A 365 -3.24 14.92 10.41
C LYS A 365 -4.07 16.05 9.84
N GLU A 366 -3.53 16.82 8.89
CA GLU A 366 -4.24 17.93 8.25
C GLU A 366 -5.53 17.47 7.57
N LYS A 367 -5.47 16.37 6.82
CA LYS A 367 -6.63 15.88 6.05
C LYS A 367 -7.69 15.19 6.91
N TYR A 368 -7.30 14.55 8.02
CA TYR A 368 -8.19 13.64 8.74
C TYR A 368 -8.23 13.81 10.26
N ASN A 369 -7.72 14.91 10.84
CA ASN A 369 -7.52 15.07 12.30
C ASN A 369 -8.69 14.56 13.18
N LYS A 370 -9.94 14.96 12.86
CA LYS A 370 -11.14 14.56 13.63
C LYS A 370 -11.55 13.10 13.41
N LYS A 371 -11.22 12.53 12.25
CA LYS A 371 -11.61 11.18 11.81
C LYS A 371 -10.54 10.11 12.10
N LEU A 372 -9.33 10.55 12.47
CA LEU A 372 -8.15 9.69 12.60
C LEU A 372 -8.32 8.58 13.64
N PHE A 373 -9.02 8.87 14.74
CA PHE A 373 -9.30 7.93 15.82
C PHE A 373 -10.65 7.19 15.67
N GLN A 374 -11.44 7.56 14.66
CA GLN A 374 -12.77 6.97 14.41
C GLN A 374 -12.69 5.81 13.41
N HIS A 375 -11.69 5.80 12.52
CA HIS A 375 -11.54 4.76 11.50
C HIS A 375 -10.35 3.85 11.78
N LYS A 376 -10.64 2.55 11.93
CA LYS A 376 -9.65 1.53 12.25
C LYS A 376 -8.49 1.49 11.23
N ILE A 377 -8.80 1.41 9.93
CA ILE A 377 -7.78 1.34 8.87
C ILE A 377 -6.89 2.60 8.88
N LEU A 378 -7.49 3.79 9.00
CA LEU A 378 -6.75 5.05 9.01
C LEU A 378 -5.82 5.16 10.22
N ASN A 379 -6.28 4.73 11.39
CA ASN A 379 -5.49 4.72 12.62
C ASN A 379 -4.28 3.78 12.51
N GLU A 380 -4.49 2.58 11.97
CA GLU A 380 -3.44 1.59 11.73
C GLU A 380 -2.37 2.12 10.74
N ILE A 381 -2.81 2.78 9.67
CA ILE A 381 -1.91 3.44 8.71
C ILE A 381 -1.08 4.54 9.40
N TYR A 382 -1.72 5.37 10.22
CA TYR A 382 -1.05 6.44 10.94
C TYR A 382 -0.03 5.90 11.96
N TYR A 383 -0.39 4.85 12.71
CA TYR A 383 0.49 4.21 13.68
C TYR A 383 1.75 3.65 13.02
N LEU A 384 1.64 3.07 11.81
CA LEU A 384 2.81 2.63 11.07
C LEU A 384 3.78 3.75 10.69
N PHE A 385 3.27 4.93 10.33
CA PHE A 385 4.14 6.06 10.04
C PHE A 385 4.78 6.63 11.31
N LEU A 386 4.09 6.58 12.45
CA LEU A 386 4.72 6.87 13.74
C LEU A 386 5.82 5.86 14.09
N GLN A 387 5.58 4.59 13.80
CA GLN A 387 6.57 3.55 14.02
C GLN A 387 7.78 3.71 13.10
N GLU A 388 7.57 3.97 11.80
CA GLU A 388 8.66 4.27 10.85
C GLU A 388 9.52 5.43 11.36
N LYS A 389 8.91 6.48 11.95
CA LYS A 389 9.64 7.61 12.52
C LYS A 389 10.62 7.17 13.61
N GLU A 390 10.18 6.29 14.51
CA GLU A 390 11.05 5.77 15.58
C GLU A 390 12.11 4.82 15.03
N GLU A 391 11.78 4.00 14.02
CA GLU A 391 12.74 3.12 13.35
C GLU A 391 13.87 3.92 12.66
N ILE A 392 13.53 5.01 11.98
CA ILE A 392 14.54 5.91 11.38
C ILE A 392 15.43 6.53 12.47
N LYS A 393 14.87 6.92 13.61
CA LYS A 393 15.64 7.46 14.74
C LYS A 393 16.56 6.42 15.37
N GLU A 394 16.10 5.18 15.54
CA GLU A 394 16.91 4.07 16.05
C GLU A 394 18.13 3.85 15.15
N SER A 395 17.93 3.72 13.83
CA SER A 395 19.04 3.59 12.88
C SER A 395 19.96 4.82 12.88
N LEU A 396 19.41 6.03 13.03
CA LEU A 396 20.22 7.25 13.14
C LEU A 396 21.07 7.27 14.42
N ILE A 397 20.57 6.75 15.54
CA ILE A 397 21.33 6.62 16.78
C ILE A 397 22.44 5.57 16.64
N GLU A 398 22.14 4.39 16.06
CA GLU A 398 23.15 3.35 15.78
C GLU A 398 24.26 3.90 14.88
N PHE A 399 23.92 4.67 13.85
CA PHE A 399 24.88 5.37 13.00
C PHE A 399 25.75 6.38 13.78
N LYS A 400 25.15 7.20 14.64
CA LYS A 400 25.88 8.20 15.44
C LYS A 400 26.89 7.55 16.38
N ILE A 401 26.48 6.49 17.07
CA ILE A 401 27.34 5.71 17.95
C ILE A 401 28.51 5.15 17.14
N TYR A 402 28.21 4.48 16.02
CA TYR A 402 29.24 3.87 15.17
C TYR A 402 30.29 4.87 14.65
N ILE A 403 29.85 6.04 14.17
CA ILE A 403 30.77 7.09 13.69
C ILE A 403 31.61 7.69 14.82
N ASN A 404 31.02 7.87 16.00
CA ASN A 404 31.76 8.32 17.16
C ASN A 404 32.79 7.28 17.63
N ASP A 405 32.44 6.00 17.61
CA ASP A 405 33.32 4.93 18.11
C ASP A 405 34.52 4.69 17.18
N ILE A 406 34.33 4.82 15.86
CA ILE A 406 35.41 4.59 14.87
C ILE A 406 36.21 5.85 14.57
N PHE A 407 35.54 6.99 14.39
CA PHE A 407 36.22 8.23 13.97
C PHE A 407 36.27 9.32 15.06
N GLY A 408 35.57 9.15 16.18
CA GLY A 408 35.51 10.15 17.25
C GLY A 408 34.68 11.39 16.92
N PHE A 409 33.90 11.37 15.84
CA PHE A 409 33.12 12.52 15.41
C PHE A 409 31.69 12.49 15.96
N ASP A 410 31.26 13.62 16.55
CA ASP A 410 29.83 13.86 16.77
C ASP A 410 29.17 14.29 15.46
N VAL A 411 28.33 13.41 14.91
CA VAL A 411 27.52 13.66 13.71
C VAL A 411 26.61 14.89 13.85
N ASN A 412 26.26 15.31 15.07
CA ASN A 412 25.46 16.51 15.31
C ASN A 412 26.28 17.81 15.32
N SER A 413 27.61 17.73 15.22
CA SER A 413 28.48 18.90 15.18
C SER A 413 28.11 19.85 14.04
N THR A 414 28.33 21.15 14.26
CA THR A 414 28.12 22.19 13.25
C THR A 414 28.94 21.92 11.99
N GLY A 415 30.16 21.39 12.15
CA GLY A 415 31.04 20.92 11.07
C GLY A 415 30.36 19.91 10.15
N ILE A 416 29.88 18.79 10.70
CA ILE A 416 29.21 17.76 9.92
C ILE A 416 27.89 18.26 9.33
N ARG A 417 27.11 19.05 10.07
CA ARG A 417 25.89 19.68 9.53
C ARG A 417 26.19 20.60 8.35
N SER A 418 27.29 21.35 8.37
CA SER A 418 27.73 22.15 7.23
C SER A 418 28.06 21.26 6.02
N LEU A 419 28.75 20.13 6.20
CA LEU A 419 29.00 19.17 5.12
C LEU A 419 27.71 18.59 4.53
N VAL A 420 26.75 18.20 5.37
CA VAL A 420 25.43 17.74 4.94
C VAL A 420 24.70 18.83 4.14
N SER A 421 24.80 20.09 4.57
CA SER A 421 24.21 21.24 3.86
C SER A 421 24.70 21.40 2.42
N LYS A 422 25.98 21.06 2.15
CA LYS A 422 26.57 21.09 0.80
C LYS A 422 25.88 20.10 -0.14
N LEU A 423 25.34 19.00 0.38
CA LEU A 423 24.62 18.02 -0.43
C LEU A 423 23.26 18.54 -0.89
N TYR A 424 22.50 19.26 -0.05
CA TYR A 424 21.19 19.79 -0.42
C TYR A 424 21.21 20.74 -1.64
N GLY A 425 22.33 21.41 -1.90
CA GLY A 425 22.47 22.36 -3.02
C GLY A 425 23.03 21.77 -4.32
N SER A 426 23.40 20.47 -4.33
CA SER A 426 24.10 19.87 -5.46
C SER A 426 23.17 19.42 -6.59
N ILE A 427 23.60 19.64 -7.84
CA ILE A 427 22.88 19.21 -9.05
C ILE A 427 22.90 17.68 -9.17
N ASP A 428 23.90 17.02 -8.59
CA ASP A 428 24.09 15.56 -8.69
C ASP A 428 23.29 14.75 -7.66
N VAL A 429 22.53 15.39 -6.76
CA VAL A 429 21.78 14.71 -5.69
C VAL A 429 20.85 13.61 -6.18
N LYS A 430 20.07 13.89 -7.24
CA LYS A 430 19.15 12.89 -7.78
C LYS A 430 19.91 11.64 -8.22
N ARG A 431 21.04 11.84 -8.90
CA ARG A 431 21.90 10.77 -9.39
C ARG A 431 22.58 10.01 -8.26
N THR A 432 23.01 10.68 -7.19
CA THR A 432 23.60 9.99 -6.02
C THR A 432 22.56 9.16 -5.29
N LEU A 433 21.32 9.63 -5.17
CA LEU A 433 20.20 8.85 -4.61
C LEU A 433 19.89 7.62 -5.47
N GLU A 434 19.81 7.75 -6.80
CA GLU A 434 19.59 6.61 -7.70
C GLU A 434 20.70 5.55 -7.58
N ILE A 435 21.97 5.97 -7.49
CA ILE A 435 23.09 5.03 -7.29
C ILE A 435 22.99 4.34 -5.92
N PHE A 436 22.64 5.10 -4.88
CA PHE A 436 22.46 4.57 -3.53
C PHE A 436 21.32 3.55 -3.46
N GLU A 437 20.18 3.84 -4.08
CA GLU A 437 19.04 2.91 -4.19
C GLU A 437 19.49 1.56 -4.79
N VAL A 438 20.31 1.58 -5.85
CA VAL A 438 20.86 0.35 -6.46
C VAL A 438 21.77 -0.42 -5.50
N ILE A 439 22.61 0.27 -4.70
CA ILE A 439 23.50 -0.38 -3.72
C ILE A 439 22.67 -1.10 -2.66
N VAL A 440 21.70 -0.40 -2.05
CA VAL A 440 20.82 -0.96 -1.02
C VAL A 440 20.04 -2.16 -1.57
N PHE A 441 19.49 -2.03 -2.78
CA PHE A 441 18.74 -3.13 -3.42
C PHE A 441 19.63 -4.34 -3.73
N SER A 442 20.85 -4.13 -4.22
CA SER A 442 21.80 -5.21 -4.51
C SER A 442 22.23 -5.94 -3.24
N LEU A 443 22.43 -5.22 -2.13
CA LEU A 443 22.71 -5.81 -0.82
C LEU A 443 21.55 -6.69 -0.33
N LEU A 444 20.31 -6.23 -0.53
CA LEU A 444 19.14 -7.04 -0.20
C LEU A 444 19.07 -8.31 -1.05
N CYS A 445 19.26 -8.21 -2.37
CA CYS A 445 19.30 -9.39 -3.25
C CYS A 445 20.37 -10.37 -2.77
N LYS A 446 21.55 -9.88 -2.41
CA LYS A 446 22.63 -10.71 -1.86
C LYS A 446 22.21 -11.41 -0.57
N LYS A 447 21.49 -10.71 0.33
CA LYS A 447 20.92 -11.32 1.54
C LYS A 447 19.91 -12.42 1.24
N GLN A 448 19.04 -12.25 0.24
CA GLN A 448 18.09 -13.29 -0.20
C GLN A 448 18.83 -14.53 -0.74
N ILE A 449 19.84 -14.33 -1.58
CA ILE A 449 20.64 -15.43 -2.13
C ILE A 449 21.41 -16.17 -1.03
N ASN A 450 21.97 -15.45 -0.07
CA ASN A 450 22.64 -16.05 1.08
C ASN A 450 21.66 -16.88 1.93
N GLU A 451 20.41 -16.46 2.10
CA GLU A 451 19.38 -17.24 2.78
C GLU A 451 19.11 -18.58 2.07
N TYR A 452 19.10 -18.61 0.74
CA TYR A 452 19.01 -19.85 -0.03
C TYR A 452 20.26 -20.73 0.13
N ALA A 453 21.45 -20.12 0.12
CA ALA A 453 22.72 -20.84 0.34
C ALA A 453 22.77 -21.49 1.72
N ASP A 454 22.36 -20.77 2.76
CA ASP A 454 22.29 -21.23 4.14
C ASP A 454 21.30 -22.39 4.28
N PHE A 455 20.14 -22.30 3.63
CA PHE A 455 19.18 -23.40 3.61
C PHE A 455 19.76 -24.65 2.94
N ILE A 456 20.46 -24.52 1.82
CA ILE A 456 21.13 -25.66 1.16
C ILE A 456 22.19 -26.26 2.05
N GLN A 457 22.95 -25.43 2.76
CA GLN A 457 23.95 -25.91 3.70
C GLN A 457 23.31 -26.67 4.86
N LEU A 458 22.16 -26.21 5.36
CA LEU A 458 21.35 -26.92 6.34
C LEU A 458 20.91 -28.29 5.80
N LEU A 459 20.39 -28.37 4.58
CA LEU A 459 20.01 -29.65 3.94
C LEU A 459 21.21 -30.62 3.84
N LYS A 460 22.39 -30.10 3.47
CA LYS A 460 23.64 -30.89 3.40
C LYS A 460 24.03 -31.45 4.78
N ASN A 461 23.97 -30.61 5.82
CA ASN A 461 24.31 -31.00 7.19
C ASN A 461 23.36 -32.08 7.71
N GLU A 462 22.05 -31.91 7.51
CA GLU A 462 21.07 -32.89 7.96
C GLU A 462 21.14 -34.22 7.21
N SER A 463 21.54 -34.19 5.94
CA SER A 463 21.77 -35.41 5.18
C SER A 463 23.02 -36.18 5.62
N LYS A 464 24.12 -35.48 5.95
CA LYS A 464 25.35 -36.11 6.45
C LYS A 464 25.10 -36.88 7.75
N ASN A 465 24.33 -36.31 8.66
CA ASN A 465 23.95 -36.95 9.92
C ASN A 465 23.16 -38.25 9.69
N GLY A 466 22.17 -38.25 8.79
CA GLY A 466 21.41 -39.46 8.46
C GLY A 466 22.23 -40.56 7.75
N ARG A 467 23.32 -40.21 7.05
CA ARG A 467 24.24 -41.18 6.43
C ARG A 467 25.15 -41.87 7.46
N LEU A 468 25.52 -41.17 8.54
CA LEU A 468 26.33 -41.75 9.63
C LEU A 468 25.51 -42.78 10.41
N ASP A 469 24.23 -42.50 10.67
CA ASP A 469 23.33 -43.42 11.38
C ASP A 469 23.01 -44.66 10.55
N LYS A 470 22.84 -44.52 9.22
CA LYS A 470 22.61 -45.66 8.32
C LYS A 470 23.85 -46.51 8.04
N LYS A 471 25.06 -45.94 8.06
CA LYS A 471 26.31 -46.70 7.94
C LYS A 471 26.50 -47.71 9.08
N LYS A 472 25.92 -47.46 10.26
CA LYS A 472 25.93 -48.41 11.39
C LYS A 472 24.93 -49.56 11.24
N PHE A 473 23.88 -49.40 10.42
CA PHE A 473 22.77 -50.35 10.32
C PHE A 473 22.77 -51.22 9.06
N ILE A 474 23.51 -50.86 8.01
CA ILE A 474 23.43 -51.58 6.72
C ILE A 474 24.84 -51.86 6.19
N GLY A 475 25.25 -53.13 6.26
CA GLY A 475 26.47 -53.67 5.67
C GLY A 475 26.46 -53.73 4.14
N THR A 476 26.10 -52.63 3.46
CA THR A 476 26.09 -52.57 1.99
C THR A 476 27.22 -51.69 1.46
N GLN A 477 28.19 -52.31 0.79
CA GLN A 477 29.33 -51.75 0.07
C GLN A 477 28.98 -50.90 -1.17
N ARG A 478 27.75 -50.37 -1.32
CA ARG A 478 27.44 -49.42 -2.40
C ARG A 478 27.59 -48.00 -1.86
N ARG A 479 28.62 -47.28 -2.34
CA ARG A 479 28.81 -45.85 -2.10
C ARG A 479 27.52 -45.12 -2.48
N ILE A 480 26.79 -44.62 -1.48
CA ILE A 480 25.65 -43.72 -1.69
C ILE A 480 26.21 -42.50 -2.44
N SER A 481 25.73 -42.25 -3.67
CA SER A 481 26.23 -41.16 -4.51
C SER A 481 26.10 -39.82 -3.78
N GLU A 482 27.17 -39.03 -3.74
CA GLU A 482 27.21 -37.75 -3.03
C GLU A 482 26.21 -36.72 -3.55
N LYS A 483 25.71 -36.90 -4.78
CA LYS A 483 24.81 -35.98 -5.50
C LYS A 483 23.41 -35.83 -4.89
N VAL A 484 23.03 -36.70 -3.94
CA VAL A 484 21.64 -36.85 -3.47
C VAL A 484 21.56 -36.63 -1.97
N LEU A 485 20.82 -35.59 -1.54
CA LEU A 485 20.56 -35.41 -0.13
C LEU A 485 19.40 -36.32 0.30
N PHE A 486 19.70 -37.24 1.22
CA PHE A 486 18.70 -38.05 1.91
C PHE A 486 18.39 -37.40 3.25
N ILE A 487 17.14 -36.98 3.44
CA ILE A 487 16.67 -36.33 4.66
C ILE A 487 15.85 -37.33 5.49
N PRO A 488 16.18 -37.56 6.77
CA PRO A 488 15.38 -38.40 7.65
C PRO A 488 13.96 -37.83 7.88
N LYS A 489 12.94 -38.72 7.97
CA LYS A 489 11.52 -38.31 8.15
C LYS A 489 11.28 -37.52 9.45
N ASN A 490 12.02 -37.82 10.52
CA ASN A 490 11.93 -37.08 11.78
C ASN A 490 12.53 -35.66 11.70
N LYS A 491 13.24 -35.32 10.62
CA LYS A 491 13.82 -33.99 10.40
C LYS A 491 13.16 -33.23 9.25
N SER A 492 12.38 -33.90 8.41
CA SER A 492 11.75 -33.29 7.25
C SER A 492 10.72 -32.23 7.61
N GLU A 493 9.97 -32.40 8.70
CA GLU A 493 8.95 -31.44 9.14
C GLU A 493 9.56 -30.06 9.46
N ASN A 494 10.60 -30.02 10.30
CA ASN A 494 11.31 -28.77 10.62
C ASN A 494 11.93 -28.11 9.39
N LEU A 495 12.40 -28.89 8.42
CA LEU A 495 12.97 -28.36 7.17
C LEU A 495 11.88 -27.81 6.24
N ILE A 496 10.69 -28.42 6.21
CA ILE A 496 9.52 -27.90 5.48
C ILE A 496 9.09 -26.57 6.09
N LEU A 497 9.01 -26.47 7.42
CA LEU A 497 8.63 -25.23 8.10
C LEU A 497 9.63 -24.11 7.81
N LYS A 498 10.93 -24.37 7.95
CA LYS A 498 11.98 -23.39 7.60
C LYS A 498 11.92 -22.97 6.14
N TYR A 499 11.67 -23.90 5.23
CA TYR A 499 11.48 -23.55 3.83
C TYR A 499 10.24 -22.69 3.63
N ALA A 500 9.12 -23.02 4.28
CA ALA A 500 7.88 -22.27 4.18
C ALA A 500 8.07 -20.81 4.61
N GLU A 501 8.86 -20.56 5.66
CA GLU A 501 9.24 -19.21 6.09
C GLU A 501 10.04 -18.47 5.01
N ILE A 502 11.05 -19.11 4.41
CA ILE A 502 11.85 -18.55 3.32
C ILE A 502 10.96 -18.26 2.11
N TYR A 503 10.08 -19.21 1.76
CA TYR A 503 9.15 -19.11 0.65
C TYR A 503 8.18 -17.95 0.82
N GLU A 504 7.51 -17.88 1.96
CA GLU A 504 6.53 -16.84 2.25
C GLU A 504 7.17 -15.45 2.22
N ARG A 505 8.34 -15.30 2.85
CA ARG A 505 9.07 -14.04 2.91
C ARG A 505 9.51 -13.56 1.53
N ASN A 506 10.16 -14.42 0.75
CA ASN A 506 10.66 -14.06 -0.57
C ASN A 506 9.54 -13.88 -1.59
N SER A 507 8.48 -14.70 -1.51
CA SER A 507 7.27 -14.49 -2.30
C SER A 507 6.65 -13.12 -2.01
N PHE A 508 6.54 -12.72 -0.74
CA PHE A 508 5.98 -11.40 -0.40
C PHE A 508 6.86 -10.24 -0.90
N LEU A 509 8.18 -10.36 -0.77
CA LEU A 509 9.15 -9.35 -1.21
C LEU A 509 9.12 -9.17 -2.74
N ASN A 510 9.09 -10.29 -3.48
CA ASN A 510 9.11 -10.29 -4.95
C ASN A 510 7.72 -9.99 -5.57
N ASN A 511 6.63 -10.46 -4.96
CA ASN A 511 5.26 -10.36 -5.48
C ASN A 511 4.37 -9.33 -4.78
N ILE A 512 4.95 -8.31 -4.16
CA ILE A 512 4.18 -7.37 -3.35
C ILE A 512 3.11 -6.61 -4.14
N LYS A 513 3.36 -6.33 -5.43
CA LYS A 513 2.39 -5.71 -6.33
C LYS A 513 1.13 -6.60 -6.45
N ARG A 514 1.31 -7.93 -6.46
CA ARG A 514 0.23 -8.93 -6.48
C ARG A 514 -0.49 -9.01 -5.14
N CYS A 515 0.20 -8.89 -4.00
CA CYS A 515 -0.46 -8.80 -2.69
C CYS A 515 -1.44 -7.61 -2.61
N CYS A 516 -1.10 -6.47 -3.22
CA CYS A 516 -2.01 -5.33 -3.32
C CYS A 516 -3.20 -5.56 -4.27
N SER A 517 -3.10 -6.50 -5.22
CA SER A 517 -4.22 -6.85 -6.11
C SER A 517 -5.37 -7.53 -5.35
N HIS A 518 -5.06 -8.34 -4.33
CA HIS A 518 -6.08 -8.94 -3.47
C HIS A 518 -6.85 -7.90 -2.66
N LEU A 519 -6.17 -6.90 -2.10
CA LEU A 519 -6.83 -5.74 -1.47
C LEU A 519 -7.75 -5.02 -2.46
N SER A 520 -7.32 -4.87 -3.70
CA SER A 520 -8.13 -4.21 -4.74
C SER A 520 -9.39 -5.01 -5.08
N SER A 521 -9.33 -6.34 -5.06
CA SER A 521 -10.50 -7.19 -5.25
C SER A 521 -11.50 -7.03 -4.10
N VAL A 522 -11.06 -7.20 -2.85
CA VAL A 522 -11.96 -7.09 -1.69
C VAL A 522 -12.56 -5.70 -1.56
N LEU A 523 -11.81 -4.65 -1.92
CA LEU A 523 -12.36 -3.30 -1.99
C LEU A 523 -13.49 -3.19 -3.00
N ARG A 524 -13.32 -3.76 -4.21
CA ARG A 524 -14.37 -3.76 -5.23
C ARG A 524 -15.60 -4.52 -4.76
N ASP A 525 -15.40 -5.67 -4.12
CA ASP A 525 -16.49 -6.51 -3.62
C ASP A 525 -17.26 -5.78 -2.48
N LEU A 526 -16.54 -5.06 -1.61
CA LEU A 526 -17.14 -4.18 -0.60
C LEU A 526 -17.90 -3.00 -1.24
N ASP A 527 -17.30 -2.31 -2.21
CA ASP A 527 -17.93 -1.18 -2.91
C ASP A 527 -19.21 -1.63 -3.63
N GLU A 528 -19.19 -2.81 -4.28
CA GLU A 528 -20.36 -3.41 -4.93
C GLU A 528 -21.47 -3.75 -3.92
N GLY A 529 -21.11 -4.38 -2.78
CA GLY A 529 -22.07 -4.71 -1.73
C GLY A 529 -22.71 -3.47 -1.11
N ILE A 530 -21.92 -2.42 -0.85
CA ILE A 530 -22.42 -1.13 -0.37
C ILE A 530 -23.36 -0.51 -1.39
N TYR A 531 -22.99 -0.55 -2.66
CA TYR A 531 -23.80 0.02 -3.72
C TYR A 531 -25.15 -0.70 -3.87
N LYS A 532 -25.15 -2.04 -3.86
CA LYS A 532 -26.39 -2.84 -3.80
C LYS A 532 -27.26 -2.43 -2.61
N PHE A 533 -26.66 -2.28 -1.43
CA PHE A 533 -27.39 -1.85 -0.24
C PHE A 533 -28.01 -0.44 -0.38
N ILE A 534 -27.31 0.50 -1.02
CA ILE A 534 -27.85 1.84 -1.30
C ILE A 534 -29.08 1.76 -2.20
N ILE A 535 -29.00 1.01 -3.31
CA ILE A 535 -30.12 0.85 -4.24
C ILE A 535 -31.30 0.20 -3.54
N PHE A 536 -31.05 -0.89 -2.80
CA PHE A 536 -32.10 -1.58 -2.06
C PHE A 536 -32.80 -0.64 -1.07
N ARG A 537 -32.03 0.11 -0.27
CA ARG A 537 -32.56 1.13 0.65
C ARG A 537 -33.40 2.17 -0.09
N PHE A 538 -32.94 2.66 -1.24
CA PHE A 538 -33.69 3.61 -2.06
C PHE A 538 -35.05 3.05 -2.52
N LEU A 539 -35.09 1.78 -2.96
CA LEU A 539 -36.34 1.13 -3.36
C LEU A 539 -37.32 0.99 -2.18
N ILE A 540 -36.82 0.58 -1.01
CA ILE A 540 -37.63 0.49 0.22
C ILE A 540 -38.16 1.85 0.64
N TYR A 541 -37.32 2.88 0.62
CA TYR A 541 -37.70 4.26 0.95
C TYR A 541 -38.79 4.78 0.00
N SER A 542 -38.61 4.58 -1.30
CA SER A 542 -39.56 5.02 -2.33
C SER A 542 -40.91 4.30 -2.19
N LEU A 543 -40.90 2.99 -1.97
CA LEU A 543 -42.11 2.22 -1.68
C LEU A 543 -42.81 2.71 -0.40
N ASN A 544 -42.07 2.94 0.68
CA ASN A 544 -42.62 3.43 1.94
C ASN A 544 -43.26 4.82 1.80
N ASN A 545 -42.65 5.72 1.01
CA ASN A 545 -43.23 7.02 0.71
C ASN A 545 -44.57 6.92 -0.03
N GLU A 546 -44.65 6.07 -1.04
CA GLU A 546 -45.90 5.84 -1.80
C GLU A 546 -46.98 5.17 -0.95
N LEU A 547 -46.61 4.22 -0.08
CA LEU A 547 -47.51 3.64 0.91
C LEU A 547 -48.01 4.69 1.91
N ASN A 548 -47.15 5.60 2.38
CA ASN A 548 -47.57 6.66 3.30
C ASN A 548 -48.52 7.68 2.67
N LYS A 549 -48.29 8.06 1.41
CA LYS A 549 -49.22 8.91 0.63
C LYS A 549 -50.60 8.25 0.50
N SER A 550 -50.63 6.96 0.21
CA SER A 550 -51.87 6.19 -0.01
C SER A 550 -52.59 5.77 1.28
N LYS A 551 -51.92 5.72 2.44
CA LYS A 551 -52.47 5.27 3.74
C LYS A 551 -53.76 5.97 4.14
N LYS A 552 -53.84 7.31 4.00
CA LYS A 552 -55.04 8.09 4.38
C LYS A 552 -56.25 7.78 3.47
N HIS A 553 -55.99 7.47 2.20
CA HIS A 553 -57.02 7.21 1.20
C HIS A 553 -57.46 5.73 1.16
N TYR A 554 -56.56 4.80 1.50
CA TYR A 554 -56.84 3.36 1.55
C TYR A 554 -57.96 3.01 2.55
N PHE A 555 -57.96 3.63 3.73
CA PHE A 555 -58.96 3.37 4.79
C PHE A 555 -60.19 4.29 4.74
N SER A 556 -60.18 5.36 3.93
CA SER A 556 -61.29 6.30 3.81
C SER A 556 -62.10 6.02 2.54
N SER A 557 -62.98 5.02 2.62
CA SER A 557 -63.90 4.71 1.52
C SER A 557 -64.83 5.91 1.24
N LYS A 558 -64.59 6.68 0.15
CA LYS A 558 -65.64 7.20 -0.76
C LYS A 558 -65.23 8.18 -1.86
N LYS A 559 -63.96 8.55 -2.08
CA LYS A 559 -63.60 9.33 -3.28
C LYS A 559 -62.36 8.77 -3.97
N LYS A 560 -62.50 8.57 -5.29
CA LYS A 560 -61.43 8.33 -6.26
C LYS A 560 -60.36 9.41 -6.10
N GLU A 561 -59.28 9.07 -5.42
CA GLU A 561 -57.96 9.64 -5.69
C GLU A 561 -57.00 8.46 -5.72
N ILE A 562 -56.19 8.49 -6.77
CA ILE A 562 -55.61 7.35 -7.44
C ILE A 562 -54.51 6.79 -6.54
N LEU A 563 -54.75 5.60 -5.99
CA LEU A 563 -53.64 4.75 -5.59
C LEU A 563 -52.75 4.64 -6.83
N ASN A 564 -51.51 5.13 -6.78
CA ASN A 564 -50.58 4.94 -7.90
C ASN A 564 -50.11 3.47 -7.87
N LYS A 565 -51.07 2.59 -8.15
CA LYS A 565 -51.03 1.15 -8.02
C LYS A 565 -49.88 0.57 -8.84
N ASN A 566 -49.64 1.15 -10.01
CA ASN A 566 -48.55 0.77 -10.89
C ASN A 566 -47.18 1.09 -10.28
N VAL A 567 -47.03 2.21 -9.55
CA VAL A 567 -45.80 2.56 -8.83
C VAL A 567 -45.53 1.62 -7.67
N ILE A 568 -46.56 1.30 -6.87
CA ILE A 568 -46.44 0.33 -5.79
C ILE A 568 -46.10 -1.06 -6.35
N LEU A 569 -46.78 -1.51 -7.42
CA LEU A 569 -46.48 -2.78 -8.08
C LEU A 569 -45.07 -2.83 -8.64
N TYR A 570 -44.61 -1.73 -9.24
CA TYR A 570 -43.26 -1.60 -9.77
C TYR A 570 -42.20 -1.82 -8.67
N PHE A 571 -42.27 -1.07 -7.56
CA PHE A 571 -41.29 -1.21 -6.49
C PHE A 571 -41.35 -2.59 -5.82
N LEU A 572 -42.55 -3.13 -5.56
CA LEU A 572 -42.69 -4.48 -5.02
C LEU A 572 -42.09 -5.53 -5.96
N TYR A 573 -42.32 -5.41 -7.27
CA TYR A 573 -41.74 -6.30 -8.27
C TYR A 573 -40.22 -6.18 -8.34
N ASP A 574 -39.68 -4.96 -8.32
CA ASP A 574 -38.25 -4.70 -8.40
C ASP A 574 -37.51 -5.19 -7.14
N ILE A 575 -38.10 -5.02 -5.96
CA ILE A 575 -37.54 -5.56 -4.69
C ILE A 575 -37.57 -7.09 -4.70
N MET A 576 -38.68 -7.71 -5.12
CA MET A 576 -38.78 -9.17 -5.18
C MET A 576 -37.79 -9.79 -6.18
N ASN A 577 -37.44 -9.06 -7.24
CA ASN A 577 -36.47 -9.52 -8.25
C ASN A 577 -35.14 -8.77 -8.15
N PHE A 578 -34.75 -8.35 -6.94
CA PHE A 578 -33.70 -7.36 -6.73
C PHE A 578 -32.39 -7.70 -7.45
N ASP A 579 -31.88 -8.92 -7.34
CA ASP A 579 -30.60 -9.29 -7.98
C ASP A 579 -30.65 -9.15 -9.50
N SER A 580 -31.73 -9.59 -10.13
CA SER A 580 -31.92 -9.42 -11.58
C SER A 580 -32.11 -7.95 -11.95
N SER A 581 -32.87 -7.20 -11.16
CA SER A 581 -33.13 -5.77 -11.40
C SER A 581 -31.86 -4.95 -11.23
N TYR A 582 -31.04 -5.27 -10.24
CA TYR A 582 -29.73 -4.66 -10.02
C TYR A 582 -28.82 -4.85 -11.22
N GLU A 583 -28.61 -6.09 -11.67
CA GLU A 583 -27.72 -6.40 -12.78
C GLU A 583 -28.17 -5.75 -14.10
N LYS A 584 -29.48 -5.71 -14.36
CA LYS A 584 -30.03 -5.17 -15.62
C LYS A 584 -30.16 -3.65 -15.63
N LYS A 585 -30.56 -3.05 -14.50
CA LYS A 585 -31.05 -1.67 -14.47
C LYS A 585 -30.17 -0.73 -13.65
N TYR A 586 -29.67 -1.19 -12.50
CA TYR A 586 -29.04 -0.28 -11.52
C TYR A 586 -27.51 -0.34 -11.52
N LYS A 587 -26.87 -1.44 -11.94
CA LYS A 587 -25.42 -1.66 -11.84
C LYS A 587 -24.53 -0.55 -12.40
N TYR A 588 -25.02 0.16 -13.41
CA TYR A 588 -24.25 1.19 -14.14
C TYR A 588 -24.60 2.63 -13.75
N ILE A 589 -25.50 2.84 -12.79
CA ILE A 589 -25.84 4.18 -12.31
C ILE A 589 -24.73 4.68 -11.38
N LEU A 590 -24.32 5.94 -11.47
CA LEU A 590 -23.16 6.43 -10.70
C LEU A 590 -23.53 6.68 -9.23
N LEU A 591 -22.57 6.42 -8.32
CA LEU A 591 -22.73 6.67 -6.87
C LEU A 591 -22.93 8.16 -6.52
N SER A 592 -22.43 9.07 -7.36
CA SER A 592 -22.71 10.51 -7.25
C SER A 592 -24.20 10.82 -7.31
N ASP A 593 -24.98 9.89 -7.86
CA ASP A 593 -26.37 10.12 -8.14
C ASP A 593 -27.20 9.88 -6.86
N PHE A 594 -26.71 9.08 -5.90
CA PHE A 594 -27.45 8.79 -4.67
C PHE A 594 -26.96 9.54 -3.42
N SER A 595 -25.95 10.41 -3.55
CA SER A 595 -25.31 11.17 -2.45
C SER A 595 -25.79 12.61 -2.38
#